data_AF-A0AAN9F0G5-F1
#
_entry.id   AF-A0AAN9F0G5-F1
#
_cell.length_a   1.000
_cell.length_b   1.000
_cell.length_c   1.000
_cell.angle_alpha   90.00
_cell.angle_beta   90.00
_cell.angle_gamma   90.00
#
_symmetry.space_group_name_H-M   'P 1'
#
loop_
_entity.id
_entity.type
_entity.pdbx_description
1 polymer ?
#
loop_
_entity_poly.entity_id
_entity_poly.type
_entity_poly.pdbx_seq_one_letter_code
_entity_poly.pdbx_strand_id
1 'polypeptide(L)'
;MLQSTNFAATIIVILTTASPQDDPMIIGDVLGAVVSTDASMVTNHSGTIRSFRGVLKHRDLLKLDHSNNNDDHDSEHHNPKLSFPYLSENITMMFCLFKPCPCILLFFVLLSSTCFTRTTAYDPLDPSGNITIKWDIKSWSADGYVAVVTINNFQQYRHISAPGWSLGWTWAKKEVIWNMVGGQTTEQGDCSKFKGDIPHCCKKDPTFVDLLPGTPYNQQISNCCKGGVLSSWAQDPSNAVAAFQLSVGRAGTTNKTVKLPKNITLKAPGPGYTCGPAKIVKPTQFITGDKRRVTQALMTWNVTCTYSQFLAQKTPTCCVSLSSFYNDTIVPCPTCSCGCQGNSSQWGSCVDPDSPHLASVVSNPGKNSLSPLVQCTHHMCPIRVHWHIKLNYKEYWRVKVTVTNFNYKMNYSDWNLVIQHPNFDNLTQLFSFNYQSITPYGTINDTAMLWGIKFYNDFLMQAGPNGNVQSELLFRKDKSTFTFEKGWAFPTRIYFNGDNCVMPPPDAYPWLPNAGSRQEVSPLAMMMVSLIALVFHEYA
;
A
#
# COMPACT_ATOMS: atom_id res chain seq x y z
N MET A 1 9.66 9.99 22.23
CA MET A 1 9.59 10.76 23.50
C MET A 1 10.74 11.76 23.62
N LEU A 2 12.01 11.38 23.76
CA LEU A 2 13.08 12.39 23.96
C LEU A 2 13.31 13.38 22.79
N GLN A 3 13.17 12.97 21.52
CA GLN A 3 13.33 13.92 20.39
C GLN A 3 12.23 14.99 20.35
N SER A 4 10.96 14.59 20.55
CA SER A 4 9.81 15.51 20.53
C SER A 4 9.84 16.56 21.65
N THR A 5 10.42 16.24 22.81
CA THR A 5 10.60 17.21 23.90
C THR A 5 11.67 18.24 23.59
N ASN A 6 12.73 17.87 22.87
CA ASN A 6 13.81 18.80 22.50
C ASN A 6 13.34 19.82 21.45
N PHE A 7 12.60 19.38 20.43
CA PHE A 7 12.09 20.27 19.38
C PHE A 7 11.15 21.36 19.95
N ALA A 8 10.25 20.97 20.86
CA ALA A 8 9.39 21.91 21.57
C ALA A 8 10.18 22.89 22.45
N ALA A 9 11.21 22.42 23.16
CA ALA A 9 12.06 23.28 23.99
C ALA A 9 12.82 24.34 23.17
N THR A 10 13.40 23.96 22.03
CA THR A 10 14.13 24.89 21.15
C THR A 10 13.23 26.01 20.62
N ILE A 11 12.01 25.68 20.17
CA ILE A 11 11.04 26.68 19.70
C ILE A 11 10.64 27.65 20.83
N ILE A 12 10.44 27.15 22.06
CA ILE A 12 10.11 28.00 23.21
C ILE A 12 11.26 28.95 23.57
N VAL A 13 12.52 28.52 23.45
CA VAL A 13 13.68 29.40 23.67
C VAL A 13 13.72 30.53 22.63
N ILE A 14 13.61 30.21 21.33
CA ILE A 14 13.64 31.21 20.25
C ILE A 14 12.53 32.26 20.44
N LEU A 15 11.31 31.83 20.78
CA LEU A 15 10.15 32.70 21.00
C LEU A 15 10.21 33.51 22.31
N THR A 16 11.14 33.23 23.22
CA THR A 16 11.30 33.96 24.50
C THR A 16 12.53 34.86 24.56
N THR A 17 13.40 34.84 23.53
CA THR A 17 14.59 35.71 23.43
C THR A 17 14.49 36.82 22.39
N ALA A 18 13.47 36.82 21.52
CA ALA A 18 13.29 37.86 20.49
C ALA A 18 12.88 39.21 21.11
N SER A 19 13.44 40.31 20.60
CA SER A 19 13.14 41.67 21.07
C SER A 19 12.04 42.31 20.20
N PRO A 20 11.25 43.29 20.70
CA PRO A 20 10.19 43.94 19.91
C PRO A 20 10.65 44.83 18.73
N GLN A 21 11.87 44.64 18.20
CA GLN A 21 12.47 45.46 17.14
C GLN A 21 13.17 44.63 16.04
N ASP A 22 13.07 43.30 16.06
CA ASP A 22 13.66 42.43 15.03
C ASP A 22 12.71 42.23 13.83
N ASP A 23 13.22 42.34 12.60
CA ASP A 23 12.42 42.26 11.36
C ASP A 23 11.84 40.85 11.13
N PRO A 24 10.57 40.72 10.70
CA PRO A 24 9.87 39.42 10.61
C PRO A 24 10.46 38.46 9.56
N MET A 25 11.24 38.98 8.61
CA MET A 25 11.94 38.17 7.59
C MET A 25 13.02 37.28 8.22
N ILE A 26 13.79 37.80 9.18
CA ILE A 26 14.92 37.08 9.81
C ILE A 26 14.43 35.88 10.62
N ILE A 27 13.26 35.99 11.26
CA ILE A 27 12.63 34.91 12.02
C ILE A 27 12.22 33.74 11.09
N GLY A 28 11.81 34.05 9.85
CA GLY A 28 11.47 33.04 8.84
C GLY A 28 12.68 32.20 8.42
N ASP A 29 13.80 32.85 8.11
CA ASP A 29 15.01 32.16 7.64
C ASP A 29 15.64 31.27 8.72
N VAL A 30 15.61 31.70 9.99
CA VAL A 30 16.07 30.87 11.14
C VAL A 30 15.20 29.62 11.29
N LEU A 31 13.87 29.72 11.14
CA LEU A 31 12.98 28.56 11.15
C LEU A 31 13.22 27.63 9.94
N GLY A 32 13.48 28.19 8.75
CA GLY A 32 13.84 27.42 7.56
C GLY A 32 15.14 26.62 7.72
N ALA A 33 16.18 27.23 8.31
CA ALA A 33 17.46 26.57 8.56
C ALA A 33 17.34 25.35 9.51
N VAL A 34 16.55 25.48 10.59
CA VAL A 34 16.31 24.38 11.55
C VAL A 34 15.61 23.19 10.89
N VAL A 35 14.61 23.45 10.03
CA VAL A 35 13.89 22.39 9.30
C VAL A 35 14.78 21.71 8.25
N SER A 36 15.70 22.45 7.62
CA SER A 36 16.61 21.91 6.60
C SER A 36 17.65 20.93 7.18
N THR A 37 18.15 21.18 8.39
CA THR A 37 19.27 20.40 8.97
C THR A 37 18.90 19.01 9.52
N ASP A 38 17.64 18.75 9.87
CA ASP A 38 17.20 17.43 10.35
C ASP A 38 17.18 16.35 9.23
N ALA A 39 17.40 16.74 7.97
CA ALA A 39 17.48 15.83 6.83
C ALA A 39 18.77 14.99 6.78
N SER A 40 19.82 15.33 7.54
CA SER A 40 21.14 14.68 7.39
C SER A 40 21.96 14.58 8.67
N MET A 41 21.63 13.64 9.58
CA MET A 41 22.65 13.06 10.46
C MET A 41 22.38 11.60 10.87
N VAL A 42 23.42 10.77 10.74
CA VAL A 42 23.43 9.36 11.14
C VAL A 42 23.86 9.24 12.61
N THR A 43 23.24 8.32 13.35
CA THR A 43 23.51 8.08 14.77
C THR A 43 24.95 7.61 15.04
N ASN A 44 25.64 8.25 15.98
CA ASN A 44 26.77 7.68 16.69
C ASN A 44 26.74 8.07 18.18
N HIS A 45 27.11 7.14 19.07
CA HIS A 45 26.93 7.27 20.52
C HIS A 45 28.19 7.73 21.26
N SER A 46 28.19 8.95 21.77
CA SER A 46 28.92 9.34 23.00
C SER A 46 28.41 10.70 23.48
N GLY A 47 28.14 10.88 24.77
CA GLY A 47 27.59 12.14 25.31
C GLY A 47 28.51 12.87 26.28
N THR A 48 28.31 14.18 26.44
CA THR A 48 28.53 14.96 27.67
C THR A 48 27.93 16.36 27.46
N ILE A 49 27.18 16.89 28.44
CA ILE A 49 26.68 18.27 28.41
C ILE A 49 27.71 19.18 29.09
N ARG A 50 28.11 20.27 28.42
CA ARG A 50 28.72 21.44 29.07
C ARG A 50 28.15 22.74 28.51
N SER A 51 27.85 23.67 29.41
CA SER A 51 27.42 25.02 29.10
C SER A 51 28.61 25.91 28.76
N PHE A 52 28.44 26.87 27.85
CA PHE A 52 29.34 28.01 27.69
C PHE A 52 28.56 29.31 27.45
N ARG A 53 29.08 30.43 27.96
CA ARG A 53 28.35 31.69 28.09
C ARG A 53 29.20 32.90 27.70
N GLY A 54 29.02 33.39 26.47
CA GLY A 54 29.23 34.79 26.09
C GLY A 54 30.61 35.24 25.61
N VAL A 55 30.69 36.57 25.41
CA VAL A 55 31.84 37.43 25.00
C VAL A 55 32.13 37.51 23.49
N LEU A 56 31.59 38.58 22.87
CA LEU A 56 32.11 39.23 21.66
C LEU A 56 33.36 40.08 21.99
N LYS A 57 34.44 39.98 21.20
CA LYS A 57 35.30 41.14 20.82
C LYS A 57 36.32 40.85 19.71
N HIS A 58 36.59 41.89 18.90
CA HIS A 58 37.67 42.00 17.89
C HIS A 58 39.07 41.60 18.45
N ARG A 59 40.04 41.12 17.65
CA ARG A 59 40.69 41.83 16.53
C ARG A 59 41.56 40.95 15.60
N ASP A 60 41.53 41.33 14.32
CA ASP A 60 42.64 41.62 13.38
C ASP A 60 43.83 40.64 13.15
N LEU A 61 44.02 40.34 11.84
CA LEU A 61 45.23 40.57 11.01
C LEU A 61 46.19 39.44 10.56
N LEU A 62 46.62 39.59 9.29
CA LEU A 62 47.71 38.91 8.52
C LEU A 62 47.42 37.48 7.98
N LYS A 63 47.77 37.09 6.72
CA LYS A 63 48.15 37.84 5.49
C LYS A 63 48.11 36.89 4.25
N LEU A 64 47.88 37.46 3.05
CA LEU A 64 48.39 37.15 1.67
C LEU A 64 48.75 35.69 1.30
N ASP A 65 48.53 35.16 0.09
CA ASP A 65 48.09 35.66 -1.23
C ASP A 65 47.62 34.40 -2.06
N HIS A 66 47.15 34.35 -3.32
CA HIS A 66 46.98 35.22 -4.52
C HIS A 66 45.89 34.51 -5.41
N SER A 67 45.35 34.94 -6.56
CA SER A 67 45.41 36.14 -7.44
C SER A 67 44.21 36.13 -8.44
N ASN A 68 43.89 37.28 -9.06
CA ASN A 68 43.47 37.58 -10.45
C ASN A 68 42.67 36.55 -11.32
N ASN A 69 41.67 36.92 -12.17
CA ASN A 69 41.17 38.25 -12.59
C ASN A 69 39.79 38.23 -13.33
N ASN A 70 39.29 39.43 -13.66
CA ASN A 70 38.32 39.81 -14.73
C ASN A 70 36.78 39.77 -14.49
N ASP A 71 36.27 40.95 -14.08
CA ASP A 71 35.34 41.87 -14.81
C ASP A 71 33.84 41.54 -15.10
N ASP A 72 33.03 42.60 -15.01
CA ASP A 72 31.54 42.64 -15.03
C ASP A 72 30.90 42.89 -16.42
N HIS A 73 29.57 42.66 -16.52
CA HIS A 73 28.65 43.57 -17.23
C HIS A 73 27.16 43.40 -16.83
N ASP A 74 26.32 44.38 -17.20
CA ASP A 74 25.07 44.73 -16.50
C ASP A 74 23.72 44.39 -17.20
N SER A 75 22.65 44.59 -16.42
CA SER A 75 21.28 45.00 -16.81
C SER A 75 20.26 43.99 -17.41
N GLU A 76 19.23 43.73 -16.60
CA GLU A 76 17.78 43.93 -16.83
C GLU A 76 17.15 43.67 -18.24
N HIS A 77 15.94 43.09 -18.38
CA HIS A 77 14.70 43.51 -17.72
C HIS A 77 13.49 42.54 -17.98
N HIS A 78 12.52 42.54 -17.08
CA HIS A 78 11.05 42.30 -17.21
C HIS A 78 10.44 41.27 -18.21
N ASN A 79 9.55 40.40 -17.69
CA ASN A 79 8.08 40.49 -17.93
C ASN A 79 7.27 39.70 -16.85
N PRO A 80 5.91 39.75 -16.77
CA PRO A 80 5.28 40.11 -15.49
C PRO A 80 4.37 39.03 -14.85
N LYS A 81 4.01 39.26 -13.58
CA LYS A 81 2.91 38.56 -12.90
C LYS A 81 1.58 39.23 -13.23
N LEU A 82 0.60 38.49 -13.74
CA LEU A 82 -0.81 38.89 -13.68
C LEU A 82 -1.42 38.48 -12.34
N SER A 83 -2.33 39.30 -11.82
CA SER A 83 -3.05 39.07 -10.57
C SER A 83 -4.56 39.00 -10.82
N PHE A 84 -5.25 38.16 -10.04
CA PHE A 84 -6.71 38.17 -9.90
C PHE A 84 -7.07 38.03 -8.40
N PRO A 85 -7.72 39.03 -7.78
CA PRO A 85 -8.21 38.96 -6.41
C PRO A 85 -9.60 38.29 -6.34
N TYR A 86 -10.29 38.44 -5.19
CA TYR A 86 -11.61 37.87 -4.86
C TYR A 86 -11.68 36.37 -4.53
N LEU A 87 -11.04 35.97 -3.42
CA LEU A 87 -11.69 35.07 -2.44
C LEU A 87 -11.15 35.15 -0.99
N SER A 88 -10.27 36.11 -0.66
CA SER A 88 -9.48 36.10 0.59
C SER A 88 -10.07 36.89 1.77
N GLU A 89 -11.08 37.71 1.58
CA GLU A 89 -11.48 38.71 2.60
C GLU A 89 -12.39 38.16 3.71
N ASN A 90 -13.21 37.15 3.41
CA ASN A 90 -14.23 36.65 4.34
C ASN A 90 -13.72 35.70 5.44
N ILE A 91 -12.43 35.34 5.46
CA ILE A 91 -11.81 34.56 6.55
C ILE A 91 -11.08 35.48 7.53
N THR A 92 -10.41 36.51 7.04
CA THR A 92 -9.65 37.48 7.84
C THR A 92 -10.57 38.27 8.80
N MET A 93 -11.81 38.53 8.39
CA MET A 93 -12.79 39.32 9.15
C MET A 93 -13.40 38.61 10.38
N MET A 94 -13.00 37.36 10.71
CA MET A 94 -13.49 36.65 11.90
C MET A 94 -12.44 36.40 13.01
N PHE A 95 -11.26 37.03 12.94
CA PHE A 95 -10.18 36.85 13.92
C PHE A 95 -9.80 38.09 14.76
N CYS A 96 -10.37 39.27 14.48
CA CYS A 96 -9.87 40.54 15.01
C CYS A 96 -10.56 41.10 16.28
N LEU A 97 -11.44 40.35 16.96
CA LEU A 97 -12.26 40.89 18.07
C LEU A 97 -12.08 40.26 19.46
N PHE A 98 -11.17 39.29 19.63
CA PHE A 98 -10.78 38.80 20.96
C PHE A 98 -9.27 38.64 21.07
N LYS A 99 -8.64 39.26 22.08
CA LYS A 99 -7.26 38.95 22.46
C LYS A 99 -7.23 37.50 22.97
N PRO A 100 -6.53 36.55 22.30
CA PRO A 100 -6.44 35.19 22.80
C PRO A 100 -5.56 35.18 24.05
N CYS A 101 -6.15 34.87 25.21
CA CYS A 101 -5.38 34.60 26.42
C CYS A 101 -4.44 33.41 26.13
N PRO A 102 -3.13 33.45 26.47
CA PRO A 102 -2.19 32.39 26.13
C PRO A 102 -2.62 31.02 26.68
N CYS A 103 -3.35 30.98 27.80
CA CYS A 103 -3.94 29.76 28.35
C CYS A 103 -4.96 29.09 27.40
N ILE A 104 -5.70 29.85 26.59
CA ILE A 104 -6.66 29.32 25.61
C ILE A 104 -5.92 28.68 24.44
N LEU A 105 -4.85 29.33 23.97
CA LEU A 105 -4.03 28.82 22.88
C LEU A 105 -3.28 27.55 23.31
N LEU A 106 -2.76 27.52 24.55
CA LEU A 106 -2.22 26.31 25.18
C LEU A 106 -3.27 25.21 25.33
N PHE A 107 -4.51 25.55 25.67
CA PHE A 107 -5.61 24.59 25.78
C PHE A 107 -5.94 23.94 24.42
N PHE A 108 -5.98 24.70 23.32
CA PHE A 108 -6.16 24.13 21.97
C PHE A 108 -4.97 23.24 21.53
N VAL A 109 -3.73 23.55 21.94
CA VAL A 109 -2.55 22.69 21.71
C VAL A 109 -2.63 21.39 22.54
N LEU A 110 -3.16 21.45 23.77
CA LEU A 110 -3.41 20.27 24.61
C LEU A 110 -4.60 19.43 24.10
N LEU A 111 -5.63 20.07 23.54
CA LEU A 111 -6.79 19.39 22.96
C LEU A 111 -6.41 18.68 21.64
N SER A 112 -5.65 19.33 20.76
CA SER A 112 -5.13 18.70 19.54
C SER A 112 -4.14 17.57 19.83
N SER A 113 -3.27 17.71 20.84
CA SER A 113 -2.36 16.63 21.24
C SER A 113 -3.03 15.46 21.98
N THR A 114 -4.24 15.63 22.51
CA THR A 114 -5.08 14.52 23.01
C THR A 114 -5.95 13.89 21.91
N CYS A 115 -6.16 14.57 20.79
CA CYS A 115 -6.85 14.01 19.60
C CYS A 115 -5.99 13.08 18.74
N PHE A 116 -4.72 12.81 19.10
CA PHE A 116 -3.92 11.74 18.48
C PHE A 116 -4.43 10.35 18.89
N THR A 117 -5.59 9.97 18.34
CA THR A 117 -5.98 8.56 18.22
C THR A 117 -4.85 7.81 17.53
N ARG A 118 -4.56 6.58 17.98
CA ARG A 118 -3.59 5.73 17.28
C ARG A 118 -4.12 5.52 15.87
N THR A 119 -3.30 5.80 14.86
CA THR A 119 -3.60 5.50 13.46
C THR A 119 -3.68 3.98 13.26
N THR A 120 -4.84 3.41 13.58
CA THR A 120 -5.24 2.11 13.06
C THR A 120 -5.16 2.20 11.55
N ALA A 121 -4.42 1.30 10.92
CA ALA A 121 -4.25 1.28 9.47
C ALA A 121 -5.54 0.75 8.82
N TYR A 122 -6.53 1.63 8.78
CA TYR A 122 -7.89 1.35 8.37
C TYR A 122 -7.95 1.20 6.85
N ASP A 123 -8.44 0.05 6.39
CA ASP A 123 -8.70 -0.22 4.99
C ASP A 123 -10.17 0.12 4.68
N PRO A 124 -10.48 1.23 4.00
CA PRO A 124 -11.87 1.65 3.79
C PRO A 124 -12.65 0.73 2.84
N LEU A 125 -11.96 -0.14 2.09
CA LEU A 125 -12.60 -1.15 1.23
C LEU A 125 -12.76 -2.51 1.93
N ASP A 126 -12.10 -2.72 3.07
CA ASP A 126 -12.17 -3.96 3.86
C ASP A 126 -12.01 -3.67 5.37
N PRO A 127 -12.96 -2.92 5.98
CA PRO A 127 -12.80 -2.38 7.33
C PRO A 127 -12.87 -3.44 8.45
N SER A 128 -13.31 -4.66 8.13
CA SER A 128 -13.30 -5.83 9.01
C SER A 128 -12.20 -6.84 8.64
N GLY A 129 -11.45 -6.60 7.57
CA GLY A 129 -10.44 -7.49 7.01
C GLY A 129 -9.32 -7.82 7.99
N ASN A 130 -9.21 -9.11 8.33
CA ASN A 130 -8.20 -9.60 9.25
C ASN A 130 -7.83 -11.06 8.95
N ILE A 131 -6.67 -11.48 9.45
CA ILE A 131 -6.31 -12.89 9.53
C ILE A 131 -6.47 -13.34 10.99
N THR A 132 -7.36 -14.30 11.23
CA THR A 132 -7.57 -14.87 12.56
C THR A 132 -6.93 -16.26 12.65
N ILE A 133 -5.93 -16.36 13.52
CA ILE A 133 -5.22 -17.59 13.86
C ILE A 133 -5.86 -18.17 15.13
N LYS A 134 -6.32 -19.41 15.07
CA LYS A 134 -7.06 -20.08 16.15
C LYS A 134 -6.36 -21.37 16.53
N TRP A 135 -6.20 -21.63 17.83
CA TRP A 135 -5.74 -22.90 18.38
C TRP A 135 -6.91 -23.59 19.06
N ASP A 136 -7.16 -24.84 18.67
CA ASP A 136 -8.15 -25.73 19.31
C ASP A 136 -7.43 -26.91 19.95
N ILE A 137 -7.38 -26.98 21.28
CA ILE A 137 -6.89 -28.19 21.99
C ILE A 137 -7.92 -29.30 21.79
N LYS A 138 -7.48 -30.43 21.19
CA LYS A 138 -8.32 -31.59 20.87
C LYS A 138 -8.24 -32.66 21.97
N SER A 139 -7.07 -32.86 22.56
CA SER A 139 -6.83 -33.81 23.65
C SER A 139 -5.62 -33.42 24.51
N TRP A 140 -5.53 -33.97 25.73
CA TRP A 140 -4.32 -33.94 26.55
C TRP A 140 -3.36 -35.08 26.15
N SER A 141 -2.06 -34.84 26.27
CA SER A 141 -1.02 -35.89 26.26
C SER A 141 -0.53 -36.15 27.70
N ALA A 142 0.48 -37.01 27.87
CA ALA A 142 1.08 -37.26 29.18
C ALA A 142 1.79 -36.01 29.78
N ASP A 143 2.31 -35.10 28.95
CA ASP A 143 3.10 -33.94 29.37
C ASP A 143 2.59 -32.58 28.84
N GLY A 144 1.57 -32.59 27.98
CA GLY A 144 0.98 -31.40 27.36
C GLY A 144 -0.32 -31.71 26.62
N TYR A 145 -0.39 -31.41 25.31
CA TYR A 145 -1.64 -31.50 24.54
C TYR A 145 -1.45 -31.67 23.03
N VAL A 146 -2.47 -32.20 22.35
CA VAL A 146 -2.60 -32.13 20.88
C VAL A 146 -3.56 -31.01 20.52
N ALA A 147 -3.14 -30.11 19.63
CA ALA A 147 -3.95 -29.01 19.14
C ALA A 147 -3.91 -28.91 17.61
N VAL A 148 -5.01 -28.41 17.04
CA VAL A 148 -5.06 -27.95 15.64
C VAL A 148 -4.95 -26.43 15.65
N VAL A 149 -4.04 -25.90 14.84
CA VAL A 149 -3.93 -24.47 14.52
C VAL A 149 -4.62 -24.23 13.18
N THR A 150 -5.45 -23.20 13.10
CA THR A 150 -6.17 -22.81 11.89
C THR A 150 -5.97 -21.33 11.64
N ILE A 151 -5.41 -20.98 10.47
CA ILE A 151 -5.26 -19.61 9.97
C ILE A 151 -6.43 -19.36 9.02
N ASN A 152 -7.24 -18.34 9.29
CA ASN A 152 -8.41 -17.98 8.49
C ASN A 152 -8.19 -16.57 7.97
N ASN A 153 -8.16 -16.41 6.64
CA ASN A 153 -8.16 -15.11 6.00
C ASN A 153 -9.61 -14.63 5.81
N PHE A 154 -9.98 -13.54 6.51
CA PHE A 154 -11.28 -12.87 6.34
C PHE A 154 -11.18 -11.58 5.53
N GLN A 155 -10.01 -11.28 4.96
CA GLN A 155 -9.81 -10.13 4.08
C GLN A 155 -10.50 -10.38 2.74
N GLN A 156 -11.33 -9.46 2.28
CA GLN A 156 -12.15 -9.65 1.09
C GLN A 156 -11.30 -9.80 -0.18
N TYR A 157 -10.32 -8.91 -0.37
CA TYR A 157 -9.52 -8.84 -1.60
C TYR A 157 -8.02 -9.04 -1.42
N ARG A 158 -7.52 -9.18 -0.19
CA ARG A 158 -6.10 -9.45 0.07
C ARG A 158 -5.87 -10.96 0.20
N HIS A 159 -4.89 -11.49 -0.52
CA HIS A 159 -4.44 -12.88 -0.44
C HIS A 159 -2.97 -12.94 0.01
N ILE A 160 -2.52 -14.11 0.47
CA ILE A 160 -1.10 -14.42 0.67
C ILE A 160 -0.66 -15.35 -0.46
N SER A 161 0.16 -14.84 -1.37
CA SER A 161 0.74 -15.57 -2.49
C SER A 161 2.04 -16.30 -2.09
N ALA A 162 2.63 -17.09 -3.01
CA ALA A 162 3.91 -17.75 -2.78
C ALA A 162 5.04 -16.73 -2.49
N PRO A 163 6.01 -17.02 -1.60
CA PRO A 163 6.26 -18.30 -0.89
C PRO A 163 5.39 -18.54 0.36
N GLY A 164 4.27 -17.82 0.52
CA GLY A 164 3.25 -18.13 1.51
C GLY A 164 3.45 -17.44 2.87
N TRP A 165 2.62 -17.83 3.84
CA TRP A 165 2.75 -17.37 5.21
C TRP A 165 3.88 -18.08 5.97
N SER A 166 4.47 -17.38 6.93
CA SER A 166 5.28 -18.00 7.99
C SER A 166 4.83 -17.45 9.34
N LEU A 167 4.40 -18.36 10.22
CA LEU A 167 3.86 -18.03 11.54
C LEU A 167 4.91 -18.31 12.60
N GLY A 168 5.18 -17.39 13.51
CA GLY A 168 6.10 -17.61 14.64
C GLY A 168 5.51 -17.16 15.96
N TRP A 169 5.88 -17.82 17.07
CA TRP A 169 5.49 -17.39 18.42
C TRP A 169 6.52 -17.80 19.47
N THR A 170 6.57 -17.10 20.60
CA THR A 170 7.38 -17.48 21.76
C THR A 170 6.58 -18.31 22.76
N TRP A 171 7.08 -19.50 23.10
CA TRP A 171 6.53 -20.36 24.15
C TRP A 171 6.62 -19.71 25.54
N ALA A 172 5.60 -19.95 26.37
CA ALA A 172 5.42 -19.26 27.64
C ALA A 172 6.35 -19.77 28.77
N LYS A 173 6.78 -21.04 28.70
CA LYS A 173 7.62 -21.73 29.69
C LYS A 173 8.88 -22.31 29.01
N LYS A 174 8.84 -23.62 28.71
CA LYS A 174 9.88 -24.51 28.17
C LYS A 174 9.23 -25.66 27.36
N GLU A 175 8.10 -25.34 26.73
CA GLU A 175 7.34 -26.21 25.83
C GLU A 175 8.21 -26.69 24.66
N VAL A 176 7.88 -27.86 24.12
CA VAL A 176 8.53 -28.46 22.94
C VAL A 176 7.47 -29.03 22.00
N ILE A 177 7.83 -29.36 20.77
CA ILE A 177 6.93 -29.94 19.78
C ILE A 177 7.36 -31.38 19.53
N TRP A 178 6.54 -32.34 19.96
CA TRP A 178 6.82 -33.76 19.78
C TRP A 178 6.64 -34.18 18.32
N ASN A 179 5.53 -33.80 17.70
CA ASN A 179 5.19 -34.12 16.32
C ASN A 179 4.30 -33.03 15.69
N MET A 180 4.28 -32.94 14.36
CA MET A 180 3.53 -31.96 13.57
C MET A 180 3.01 -32.61 12.28
N VAL A 181 1.82 -32.19 11.82
CA VAL A 181 1.14 -32.73 10.62
C VAL A 181 0.48 -31.57 9.86
N GLY A 182 0.59 -31.55 8.53
CA GLY A 182 0.10 -30.49 7.65
C GLY A 182 0.95 -29.22 7.60
N GLY A 183 2.02 -29.15 8.39
CA GLY A 183 3.00 -28.05 8.41
C GLY A 183 4.31 -28.53 9.04
N GLN A 184 5.34 -27.70 9.02
CA GLN A 184 6.64 -28.01 9.61
C GLN A 184 7.26 -26.78 10.29
N THR A 185 8.13 -26.98 11.29
CA THR A 185 9.01 -25.91 11.80
C THR A 185 10.25 -25.75 10.93
N THR A 186 10.67 -24.50 10.66
CA THR A 186 11.85 -24.19 9.84
C THR A 186 13.18 -24.59 10.48
N GLU A 187 13.21 -24.78 11.81
CA GLU A 187 14.38 -25.15 12.59
C GLU A 187 13.97 -26.08 13.75
N GLN A 188 14.77 -27.11 14.05
CA GLN A 188 14.58 -27.94 15.24
C GLN A 188 15.08 -27.26 16.53
N GLY A 189 16.22 -26.56 16.46
CA GLY A 189 16.88 -25.96 17.62
C GLY A 189 17.59 -26.96 18.55
N ASP A 190 18.06 -26.49 19.70
CA ASP A 190 18.79 -27.33 20.68
C ASP A 190 17.87 -28.34 21.40
N CYS A 191 17.87 -29.58 20.91
CA CYS A 191 17.22 -30.72 21.56
C CYS A 191 18.18 -31.60 22.41
N SER A 192 19.43 -31.20 22.68
CA SER A 192 20.45 -32.02 23.38
C SER A 192 20.06 -32.56 24.76
N LYS A 193 19.01 -32.00 25.35
CA LYS A 193 18.46 -32.36 26.68
C LYS A 193 17.56 -33.60 26.62
N PHE A 194 17.20 -34.08 25.43
CA PHE A 194 16.40 -35.29 25.21
C PHE A 194 17.33 -36.44 24.77
N LYS A 195 17.34 -37.54 25.54
CA LYS A 195 18.24 -38.70 25.32
C LYS A 195 17.57 -39.92 24.69
N GLY A 196 16.24 -39.92 24.60
CA GLY A 196 15.44 -40.95 23.94
C GLY A 196 14.79 -40.34 22.70
N ASP A 197 13.46 -40.33 22.65
CA ASP A 197 12.71 -39.61 21.61
C ASP A 197 13.12 -38.13 21.57
N ILE A 198 13.53 -37.68 20.38
CA ILE A 198 13.95 -36.29 20.13
C ILE A 198 12.74 -35.52 19.58
N PRO A 199 12.31 -34.41 20.22
CA PRO A 199 11.20 -33.61 19.71
C PRO A 199 11.47 -33.04 18.31
N HIS A 200 10.43 -32.93 17.49
CA HIS A 200 10.45 -32.24 16.20
C HIS A 200 11.00 -30.80 16.29
N CYS A 201 10.71 -30.09 17.39
CA CYS A 201 11.30 -28.78 17.68
C CYS A 201 11.44 -28.51 19.18
N CYS A 202 12.62 -28.04 19.59
CA CYS A 202 12.94 -27.60 20.96
C CYS A 202 13.22 -26.09 21.06
N LYS A 203 13.17 -25.35 19.94
CA LYS A 203 13.30 -23.88 19.92
C LYS A 203 12.20 -23.23 20.75
N LYS A 204 12.53 -22.16 21.50
CA LYS A 204 11.53 -21.43 22.31
C LYS A 204 10.63 -20.51 21.47
N ASP A 205 11.16 -20.07 20.35
CA ASP A 205 10.58 -19.18 19.35
C ASP A 205 10.52 -19.87 17.97
N PRO A 206 9.80 -21.01 17.83
CA PRO A 206 9.67 -21.69 16.55
C PRO A 206 8.98 -20.82 15.50
N THR A 207 9.44 -20.96 14.26
CA THR A 207 8.74 -20.47 13.05
C THR A 207 8.21 -21.67 12.29
N PHE A 208 6.97 -21.56 11.84
CA PHE A 208 6.16 -22.58 11.18
C PHE A 208 5.84 -22.16 9.75
N VAL A 209 5.88 -23.13 8.86
CA VAL A 209 5.43 -23.04 7.48
C VAL A 209 4.43 -24.17 7.19
N ASP A 210 3.56 -23.93 6.23
CA ASP A 210 2.74 -24.96 5.60
C ASP A 210 3.62 -25.95 4.82
N LEU A 211 3.12 -27.16 4.59
CA LEU A 211 3.78 -28.11 3.69
C LEU A 211 3.42 -27.80 2.22
N LEU A 212 4.21 -28.33 1.28
CA LEU A 212 4.00 -28.11 -0.15
C LEU A 212 2.87 -29.01 -0.73
N PRO A 213 2.22 -28.59 -1.83
CA PRO A 213 1.33 -29.47 -2.60
C PRO A 213 2.03 -30.78 -3.01
N GLY A 214 1.32 -31.90 -2.95
CA GLY A 214 1.87 -33.23 -3.23
C GLY A 214 2.47 -33.96 -2.01
N THR A 215 2.45 -33.35 -0.82
CA THR A 215 2.81 -34.00 0.45
C THR A 215 2.05 -35.34 0.65
N PRO A 216 2.69 -36.42 1.14
CA PRO A 216 2.06 -37.71 1.39
C PRO A 216 0.83 -37.64 2.32
N TYR A 217 -0.20 -38.44 2.05
CA TYR A 217 -1.50 -38.40 2.75
C TYR A 217 -1.39 -38.58 4.28
N ASN A 218 -0.46 -39.40 4.76
CA ASN A 218 -0.19 -39.59 6.20
C ASN A 218 0.43 -38.37 6.90
N GLN A 219 0.85 -37.36 6.14
CA GLN A 219 1.37 -36.07 6.63
C GLN A 219 0.37 -34.91 6.40
N GLN A 220 -0.82 -35.17 5.83
CA GLN A 220 -1.85 -34.17 5.58
C GLN A 220 -2.88 -34.07 6.73
N ILE A 221 -3.60 -32.95 6.75
CA ILE A 221 -4.83 -32.67 7.50
C ILE A 221 -5.76 -31.83 6.60
N SER A 222 -7.04 -31.68 6.96
CA SER A 222 -7.93 -30.75 6.24
C SER A 222 -7.32 -29.35 6.16
N ASN A 223 -7.32 -28.78 4.97
CA ASN A 223 -6.92 -27.39 4.65
C ASN A 223 -5.40 -27.09 4.65
N CYS A 224 -4.54 -28.10 4.74
CA CYS A 224 -3.18 -28.04 4.15
C CYS A 224 -3.20 -28.78 2.79
N CYS A 225 -2.13 -29.00 2.03
CA CYS A 225 -0.76 -28.47 2.08
C CYS A 225 -0.59 -27.55 0.86
N LYS A 226 -0.58 -26.23 1.05
CA LYS A 226 -0.69 -25.23 -0.03
C LYS A 226 0.56 -24.37 -0.18
N GLY A 227 1.68 -24.76 0.42
CA GLY A 227 2.90 -23.96 0.43
C GLY A 227 2.70 -22.56 1.05
N GLY A 228 1.73 -22.44 1.97
CA GLY A 228 1.43 -21.21 2.69
C GLY A 228 0.57 -20.23 1.90
N VAL A 229 0.06 -20.61 0.73
CA VAL A 229 -0.87 -19.78 -0.05
C VAL A 229 -2.24 -19.75 0.63
N LEU A 230 -2.80 -18.54 0.78
CA LEU A 230 -4.14 -18.27 1.29
C LEU A 230 -4.84 -17.30 0.35
N SER A 231 -5.86 -17.77 -0.38
CA SER A 231 -6.70 -16.93 -1.23
C SER A 231 -7.44 -15.86 -0.40
N SER A 232 -7.97 -14.82 -1.07
CA SER A 232 -8.85 -13.85 -0.40
C SER A 232 -10.22 -14.46 -0.13
N TRP A 233 -10.94 -13.91 0.84
CA TRP A 233 -12.27 -14.43 1.22
C TRP A 233 -13.31 -14.31 0.10
N ALA A 234 -13.22 -13.28 -0.75
CA ALA A 234 -14.12 -13.13 -1.90
C ALA A 234 -13.79 -14.16 -3.01
N GLN A 235 -12.50 -14.31 -3.38
CA GLN A 235 -12.10 -15.17 -4.51
C GLN A 235 -12.38 -16.66 -4.26
N ASP A 236 -12.02 -17.16 -3.07
CA ASP A 236 -12.16 -18.57 -2.72
C ASP A 236 -12.21 -18.77 -1.19
N PRO A 237 -13.40 -18.71 -0.56
CA PRO A 237 -13.58 -18.95 0.87
C PRO A 237 -13.02 -20.31 1.35
N SER A 238 -12.93 -21.31 0.46
CA SER A 238 -12.41 -22.64 0.81
C SER A 238 -10.88 -22.63 0.89
N ASN A 239 -10.22 -21.86 0.03
CA ASN A 239 -8.77 -21.71 0.03
C ASN A 239 -8.24 -20.56 0.90
N ALA A 240 -9.12 -19.68 1.39
CA ALA A 240 -8.85 -18.68 2.42
C ALA A 240 -8.54 -19.26 3.83
N VAL A 241 -8.55 -20.58 4.01
CA VAL A 241 -8.21 -21.26 5.29
C VAL A 241 -6.99 -22.17 5.12
N ALA A 242 -6.07 -22.15 6.09
CA ALA A 242 -4.99 -23.13 6.26
C ALA A 242 -5.01 -23.73 7.66
N ALA A 243 -4.57 -24.99 7.82
CA ALA A 243 -4.49 -25.61 9.14
C ALA A 243 -3.35 -26.64 9.26
N PHE A 244 -2.84 -26.80 10.48
CA PHE A 244 -1.85 -27.82 10.84
C PHE A 244 -2.10 -28.34 12.26
N GLN A 245 -1.76 -29.60 12.51
CA GLN A 245 -1.84 -30.21 13.85
C GLN A 245 -0.46 -30.28 14.48
N LEU A 246 -0.40 -30.07 15.79
CA LEU A 246 0.82 -30.14 16.59
C LEU A 246 0.58 -30.85 17.93
N SER A 247 1.58 -31.61 18.37
CA SER A 247 1.63 -32.24 19.69
C SER A 247 2.65 -31.48 20.55
N VAL A 248 2.17 -30.75 21.56
CA VAL A 248 3.01 -29.93 22.44
C VAL A 248 3.37 -30.73 23.69
N GLY A 249 4.68 -30.85 23.93
CA GLY A 249 5.23 -31.35 25.17
C GLY A 249 5.45 -30.25 26.21
N ARG A 250 5.46 -30.65 27.48
CA ARG A 250 5.82 -29.83 28.66
C ARG A 250 4.94 -28.58 28.90
N ALA A 251 3.79 -28.48 28.24
CA ALA A 251 2.88 -27.35 28.35
C ALA A 251 1.96 -27.40 29.58
N GLY A 252 1.74 -28.60 30.14
CA GLY A 252 0.72 -28.86 31.15
C GLY A 252 -0.57 -29.41 30.54
N THR A 253 -1.25 -30.26 31.32
CA THR A 253 -2.30 -31.18 30.87
C THR A 253 -3.71 -30.77 31.31
N THR A 254 -3.92 -29.49 31.65
CA THR A 254 -5.23 -28.96 32.08
C THR A 254 -5.42 -27.49 31.69
N ASN A 255 -6.68 -27.06 31.54
CA ASN A 255 -7.06 -25.66 31.24
C ASN A 255 -6.53 -24.61 32.24
N LYS A 256 -6.12 -25.00 33.45
CA LYS A 256 -5.50 -24.11 34.44
C LYS A 256 -3.96 -24.02 34.29
N THR A 257 -3.33 -25.09 33.80
CA THR A 257 -1.86 -25.22 33.73
C THR A 257 -1.28 -24.76 32.39
N VAL A 258 -2.00 -24.94 31.28
CA VAL A 258 -1.63 -24.38 29.97
C VAL A 258 -1.46 -22.86 30.07
N LYS A 259 -0.49 -22.32 29.33
CA LYS A 259 -0.29 -20.87 29.15
C LYS A 259 -0.25 -20.56 27.66
N LEU A 260 -0.90 -19.46 27.28
CA LEU A 260 -1.02 -19.05 25.88
C LEU A 260 0.36 -18.56 25.38
N PRO A 261 0.71 -18.80 24.11
CA PRO A 261 1.94 -18.29 23.51
C PRO A 261 1.97 -16.75 23.48
N LYS A 262 3.18 -16.19 23.45
CA LYS A 262 3.45 -14.74 23.42
C LYS A 262 4.11 -14.37 22.09
N ASN A 263 4.16 -13.06 21.79
CA ASN A 263 4.89 -12.50 20.65
C ASN A 263 4.54 -13.21 19.33
N ILE A 264 3.24 -13.29 19.02
CA ILE A 264 2.76 -13.91 17.79
C ILE A 264 3.18 -13.02 16.61
N THR A 265 3.75 -13.62 15.58
CA THR A 265 4.21 -12.96 14.37
C THR A 265 3.67 -13.70 13.16
N LEU A 266 3.05 -12.97 12.24
CA LEU A 266 2.65 -13.47 10.94
C LEU A 266 3.49 -12.75 9.88
N LYS A 267 4.31 -13.50 9.15
CA LYS A 267 5.03 -13.02 7.98
C LYS A 267 4.28 -13.51 6.73
N ALA A 268 4.34 -12.71 5.68
CA ALA A 268 3.82 -12.98 4.36
C ALA A 268 4.87 -12.49 3.34
N PRO A 269 4.64 -12.57 2.01
CA PRO A 269 5.41 -11.80 1.05
C PRO A 269 5.23 -10.30 1.32
N GLY A 270 6.30 -9.64 1.77
CA GLY A 270 6.27 -8.25 2.25
C GLY A 270 5.93 -8.10 3.74
N PRO A 271 6.27 -6.96 4.36
CA PRO A 271 5.80 -6.62 5.70
C PRO A 271 4.32 -6.19 5.68
N GLY A 272 3.75 -5.86 6.85
CA GLY A 272 2.41 -5.25 6.95
C GLY A 272 1.53 -5.85 8.04
N TYR A 273 1.61 -7.16 8.29
CA TYR A 273 0.81 -7.82 9.31
C TYR A 273 1.32 -7.55 10.73
N THR A 274 0.41 -7.16 11.63
CA THR A 274 0.66 -7.01 13.06
C THR A 274 -0.36 -7.82 13.84
N CYS A 275 0.10 -8.70 14.73
CA CYS A 275 -0.77 -9.60 15.51
C CYS A 275 -0.99 -9.12 16.94
N GLY A 276 -2.22 -9.24 17.43
CA GLY A 276 -2.57 -8.97 18.82
C GLY A 276 -2.13 -10.08 19.79
N PRO A 277 -2.31 -9.89 21.11
CA PRO A 277 -2.14 -10.95 22.10
C PRO A 277 -3.21 -12.03 21.94
N ALA A 278 -2.85 -13.28 22.24
CA ALA A 278 -3.78 -14.40 22.21
C ALA A 278 -4.87 -14.29 23.30
N LYS A 279 -6.14 -14.54 22.94
CA LYS A 279 -7.31 -14.43 23.82
C LYS A 279 -8.06 -15.75 23.88
N ILE A 280 -8.41 -16.18 25.10
CA ILE A 280 -9.27 -17.36 25.30
C ILE A 280 -10.68 -17.02 24.80
N VAL A 281 -11.30 -17.94 24.05
CA VAL A 281 -12.66 -17.80 23.53
C VAL A 281 -13.50 -19.04 23.86
N LYS A 282 -14.80 -19.01 23.54
CA LYS A 282 -15.68 -20.19 23.64
C LYS A 282 -15.06 -21.37 22.85
N PRO A 283 -14.99 -22.58 23.41
CA PRO A 283 -14.41 -23.73 22.71
C PRO A 283 -15.10 -24.04 21.38
N THR A 284 -14.32 -24.29 20.33
CA THR A 284 -14.83 -24.68 19.01
C THR A 284 -15.61 -25.99 19.11
N GLN A 285 -16.79 -26.02 18.51
CA GLN A 285 -17.55 -27.25 18.26
C GLN A 285 -17.23 -27.78 16.86
N PHE A 286 -17.00 -29.08 16.75
CA PHE A 286 -16.72 -29.80 15.51
C PHE A 286 -17.85 -30.80 15.26
N ILE A 287 -18.62 -30.56 14.21
CA ILE A 287 -19.65 -31.47 13.73
C ILE A 287 -18.97 -32.49 12.81
N THR A 288 -19.30 -33.77 12.99
CA THR A 288 -18.85 -34.87 12.12
C THR A 288 -19.51 -34.79 10.74
N GLY A 289 -18.89 -35.38 9.70
CA GLY A 289 -19.37 -35.27 8.32
C GLY A 289 -20.77 -35.86 8.08
N ASP A 290 -21.16 -36.87 8.86
CA ASP A 290 -22.51 -37.45 8.87
C ASP A 290 -23.55 -36.60 9.64
N LYS A 291 -23.10 -35.51 10.27
CA LYS A 291 -23.85 -34.59 11.14
C LYS A 291 -24.41 -35.20 12.42
N ARG A 292 -24.06 -36.44 12.78
CA ARG A 292 -24.66 -37.16 13.93
C ARG A 292 -23.97 -36.89 15.26
N ARG A 293 -22.66 -36.59 15.24
CA ARG A 293 -21.86 -36.37 16.46
C ARG A 293 -21.23 -34.98 16.48
N VAL A 294 -21.49 -34.23 17.54
CA VAL A 294 -20.73 -33.01 17.86
C VAL A 294 -19.64 -33.36 18.87
N THR A 295 -18.42 -32.88 18.63
CA THR A 295 -17.32 -32.87 19.60
C THR A 295 -16.90 -31.42 19.86
N GLN A 296 -16.15 -31.16 20.93
CA GLN A 296 -15.68 -29.80 21.24
C GLN A 296 -14.19 -29.79 21.57
N ALA A 297 -13.53 -28.67 21.32
CA ALA A 297 -12.20 -28.42 21.89
C ALA A 297 -12.27 -28.41 23.42
N LEU A 298 -11.19 -28.81 24.08
CA LEU A 298 -11.05 -28.71 25.54
C LEU A 298 -10.77 -27.25 25.96
N MET A 299 -10.12 -26.50 25.08
CA MET A 299 -9.82 -25.09 25.20
C MET A 299 -9.58 -24.51 23.79
N THR A 300 -10.05 -23.29 23.54
CA THR A 300 -9.77 -22.54 22.30
C THR A 300 -9.24 -21.16 22.64
N TRP A 301 -8.23 -20.69 21.90
CA TRP A 301 -7.85 -19.28 21.88
C TRP A 301 -7.64 -18.79 20.45
N ASN A 302 -7.87 -17.50 20.22
CA ASN A 302 -7.61 -16.85 18.95
C ASN A 302 -6.60 -15.70 19.07
N VAL A 303 -6.01 -15.36 17.93
CA VAL A 303 -5.13 -14.22 17.70
C VAL A 303 -5.63 -13.56 16.42
N THR A 304 -5.93 -12.27 16.48
CA THR A 304 -6.26 -11.47 15.30
C THR A 304 -5.01 -10.73 14.84
N CYS A 305 -4.67 -10.87 13.57
CA CYS A 305 -3.63 -10.13 12.89
C CYS A 305 -4.28 -9.21 11.85
N THR A 306 -3.97 -7.91 11.91
CA THR A 306 -4.45 -6.92 10.94
C THR A 306 -3.32 -6.54 10.00
N TYR A 307 -3.67 -6.26 8.74
CA TYR A 307 -2.74 -5.69 7.76
C TYR A 307 -2.64 -4.18 7.97
N SER A 308 -1.48 -3.61 7.70
CA SER A 308 -1.25 -2.16 7.75
C SER A 308 -0.60 -1.69 6.48
N GLN A 309 -1.37 -1.00 5.62
CA GLN A 309 -0.89 -0.46 4.34
C GLN A 309 0.36 0.43 4.55
N PHE A 310 0.35 1.28 5.58
CA PHE A 310 1.46 2.17 5.96
C PHE A 310 2.74 1.44 6.42
N LEU A 311 2.63 0.22 6.99
CA LEU A 311 3.79 -0.59 7.39
C LEU A 311 4.22 -1.58 6.30
N ALA A 312 3.33 -1.88 5.36
CA ALA A 312 3.56 -2.89 4.33
C ALA A 312 4.48 -2.40 3.21
N GLN A 313 4.25 -1.19 2.71
CA GLN A 313 4.95 -0.71 1.51
C GLN A 313 5.33 0.76 1.62
N LYS A 314 6.65 1.01 1.58
CA LYS A 314 7.22 2.37 1.40
C LYS A 314 7.24 2.82 -0.06
N THR A 315 7.11 1.86 -0.98
CA THR A 315 7.21 2.02 -2.44
C THR A 315 6.03 1.27 -3.06
N PRO A 316 5.22 1.90 -3.93
CA PRO A 316 4.14 1.20 -4.63
C PRO A 316 4.63 0.00 -5.45
N THR A 317 3.72 -0.94 -5.73
CA THR A 317 3.98 -2.11 -6.58
C THR A 317 3.32 -2.02 -7.96
N CYS A 318 2.37 -1.10 -8.16
CA CYS A 318 1.66 -0.93 -9.42
C CYS A 318 1.39 0.54 -9.78
N CYS A 319 1.25 0.79 -11.08
CA CYS A 319 0.83 2.07 -11.63
C CYS A 319 -0.30 1.90 -12.66
N VAL A 320 -1.01 2.99 -12.95
CA VAL A 320 -2.13 3.02 -13.89
C VAL A 320 -1.81 3.91 -15.08
N SER A 321 -2.29 3.51 -16.26
CA SER A 321 -2.19 4.26 -17.51
C SER A 321 -3.55 4.27 -18.20
N LEU A 322 -3.90 5.38 -18.85
CA LEU A 322 -5.26 5.65 -19.32
C LEU A 322 -5.28 5.98 -20.83
N SER A 323 -6.35 5.58 -21.52
CA SER A 323 -6.59 5.98 -22.93
C SER A 323 -8.08 5.92 -23.29
N SER A 324 -8.46 6.52 -24.41
CA SER A 324 -9.83 6.48 -24.92
C SER A 324 -9.87 6.46 -26.45
N PHE A 325 -11.00 6.04 -27.02
CA PHE A 325 -11.26 6.08 -28.47
C PHE A 325 -11.39 7.52 -29.04
N TYR A 326 -11.43 8.54 -28.19
CA TYR A 326 -11.67 9.94 -28.56
C TYR A 326 -10.45 10.84 -28.38
N ASN A 327 -9.31 10.30 -27.94
CA ASN A 327 -8.08 11.06 -27.73
C ASN A 327 -6.88 10.16 -28.05
N ASP A 328 -6.11 10.53 -29.07
CA ASP A 328 -4.99 9.73 -29.58
C ASP A 328 -3.80 9.63 -28.61
N THR A 329 -3.77 10.47 -27.57
CA THR A 329 -2.70 10.47 -26.57
C THR A 329 -2.97 9.45 -25.47
N ILE A 330 -2.11 8.44 -25.36
CA ILE A 330 -2.09 7.54 -24.20
C ILE A 330 -1.44 8.25 -23.01
N VAL A 331 -2.14 8.31 -21.88
CA VAL A 331 -1.61 8.83 -20.61
C VAL A 331 -0.78 7.70 -19.97
N PRO A 332 0.55 7.87 -19.84
CA PRO A 332 1.42 6.83 -19.29
C PRO A 332 1.24 6.68 -17.78
N CYS A 333 1.91 5.69 -17.19
CA CYS A 333 2.12 5.71 -15.75
C CYS A 333 2.99 6.92 -15.36
N PRO A 334 2.74 7.58 -14.21
CA PRO A 334 3.63 8.62 -13.71
C PRO A 334 5.09 8.15 -13.59
N THR A 335 6.02 9.01 -13.97
CA THR A 335 7.46 8.74 -13.91
C THR A 335 7.89 8.42 -12.48
N CYS A 336 8.76 7.42 -12.32
CA CYS A 336 9.21 6.89 -11.03
C CYS A 336 8.11 6.40 -10.05
N SER A 337 6.92 6.04 -10.52
CA SER A 337 5.79 5.56 -9.68
C SER A 337 6.20 4.51 -8.62
N CYS A 338 7.13 3.62 -8.94
CA CYS A 338 7.66 2.60 -8.02
C CYS A 338 9.16 2.74 -7.72
N GLY A 339 9.71 3.96 -7.87
CA GLY A 339 11.11 4.32 -7.69
C GLY A 339 11.76 4.89 -8.96
N CYS A 340 12.77 5.75 -8.81
CA CYS A 340 13.63 6.18 -9.91
C CYS A 340 14.86 5.27 -10.03
N GLN A 341 15.47 5.23 -11.22
CA GLN A 341 16.89 4.90 -11.33
C GLN A 341 17.71 5.99 -10.63
N GLY A 342 18.64 5.61 -9.75
CA GLY A 342 19.55 6.52 -9.07
C GLY A 342 20.99 6.01 -9.11
N ASN A 343 21.97 6.91 -8.94
CA ASN A 343 23.39 6.56 -8.94
C ASN A 343 23.84 5.72 -7.71
N SER A 344 22.92 5.37 -6.80
CA SER A 344 23.18 4.56 -5.59
C SER A 344 22.58 3.15 -5.72
N SER A 345 23.45 2.15 -5.64
CA SER A 345 23.18 0.75 -6.01
C SER A 345 22.33 -0.07 -5.02
N GLN A 346 21.42 0.56 -4.26
CA GLN A 346 20.63 -0.11 -3.22
C GLN A 346 19.14 -0.28 -3.54
N TRP A 347 18.56 0.49 -4.47
CA TRP A 347 17.21 0.28 -5.00
C TRP A 347 17.20 0.41 -6.53
N GLY A 348 16.48 -0.49 -7.23
CA GLY A 348 16.05 -0.24 -8.60
C GLY A 348 17.01 -0.57 -9.75
N SER A 349 17.87 -1.59 -9.64
CA SER A 349 18.50 -2.16 -10.85
C SER A 349 17.43 -2.92 -11.66
N CYS A 350 16.99 -2.32 -12.77
CA CYS A 350 16.17 -2.94 -13.78
C CYS A 350 17.03 -3.64 -14.84
N VAL A 351 16.41 -4.46 -15.70
CA VAL A 351 17.06 -5.06 -16.88
C VAL A 351 16.36 -4.59 -18.14
N ASP A 352 17.16 -4.17 -19.12
CA ASP A 352 16.67 -3.83 -20.45
C ASP A 352 16.27 -5.11 -21.23
N PRO A 353 15.11 -5.14 -21.92
CA PRO A 353 14.68 -6.31 -22.70
C PRO A 353 15.70 -6.83 -23.70
N ASP A 354 16.44 -5.92 -24.34
CA ASP A 354 17.37 -6.25 -25.43
C ASP A 354 18.79 -6.53 -24.90
N SER A 355 18.97 -6.59 -23.57
CA SER A 355 20.25 -6.88 -22.94
C SER A 355 20.67 -8.35 -23.17
N PRO A 356 21.87 -8.62 -23.72
CA PRO A 356 22.35 -10.00 -23.91
C PRO A 356 22.58 -10.75 -22.58
N HIS A 357 22.59 -10.04 -21.46
CA HIS A 357 22.72 -10.63 -20.13
C HIS A 357 21.38 -11.02 -19.48
N LEU A 358 20.22 -10.66 -20.05
CA LEU A 358 18.89 -10.90 -19.47
C LEU A 358 18.71 -12.35 -19.02
N ALA A 359 19.00 -13.32 -19.90
CA ALA A 359 18.91 -14.74 -19.59
C ALA A 359 19.75 -15.16 -18.37
N SER A 360 20.96 -14.60 -18.22
CA SER A 360 21.86 -14.90 -17.09
C SER A 360 21.39 -14.29 -15.76
N VAL A 361 20.78 -13.09 -15.79
CA VAL A 361 20.30 -12.39 -14.58
C VAL A 361 18.96 -12.97 -14.09
N VAL A 362 18.14 -13.50 -15.01
CA VAL A 362 16.91 -14.25 -14.68
C VAL A 362 17.24 -15.65 -14.16
N SER A 363 18.14 -16.39 -14.83
CA SER A 363 18.50 -17.76 -14.44
C SER A 363 19.31 -17.88 -13.14
N ASN A 364 19.85 -16.77 -12.62
CA ASN A 364 20.61 -16.75 -11.36
C ASN A 364 19.84 -16.02 -10.24
N PRO A 365 18.93 -16.71 -9.52
CA PRO A 365 18.31 -16.19 -8.32
C PRO A 365 19.31 -16.19 -7.17
N GLY A 366 20.11 -15.12 -7.07
CA GLY A 366 20.94 -14.84 -5.89
C GLY A 366 20.13 -14.78 -4.59
N LYS A 367 20.83 -14.72 -3.45
CA LYS A 367 20.29 -14.94 -2.07
C LYS A 367 18.98 -14.21 -1.69
N ASN A 368 18.60 -13.15 -2.39
CA ASN A 368 17.33 -12.43 -2.20
C ASN A 368 16.34 -12.72 -3.35
N SER A 369 15.79 -13.94 -3.40
CA SER A 369 14.88 -14.37 -4.47
C SER A 369 13.52 -13.66 -4.50
N LEU A 370 13.12 -12.97 -3.43
CA LEU A 370 11.85 -12.22 -3.32
C LEU A 370 11.93 -10.77 -3.83
N SER A 371 13.11 -10.25 -4.16
CA SER A 371 13.23 -8.89 -4.69
C SER A 371 12.79 -8.83 -6.16
N PRO A 372 11.86 -7.95 -6.55
CA PRO A 372 11.38 -7.86 -7.93
C PRO A 372 12.50 -7.42 -8.87
N LEU A 373 12.63 -8.10 -10.01
CA LEU A 373 13.56 -7.72 -11.07
C LEU A 373 12.74 -7.18 -12.24
N VAL A 374 12.65 -5.87 -12.34
CA VAL A 374 11.77 -5.22 -13.32
C VAL A 374 12.45 -4.94 -14.65
N GLN A 375 11.66 -4.95 -15.72
CA GLN A 375 12.00 -4.34 -17.00
C GLN A 375 12.28 -2.83 -16.80
N CYS A 376 13.29 -2.30 -17.47
CA CYS A 376 13.54 -0.86 -17.45
C CYS A 376 12.39 -0.10 -18.14
N THR A 377 11.71 0.76 -17.39
CA THR A 377 10.65 1.65 -17.85
C THR A 377 10.70 2.98 -17.09
N HIS A 378 10.09 4.03 -17.61
CA HIS A 378 10.00 5.33 -16.94
C HIS A 378 9.27 5.29 -15.58
N HIS A 379 8.46 4.25 -15.31
CA HIS A 379 7.66 4.11 -14.08
C HIS A 379 8.23 3.08 -13.08
N MET A 380 9.13 2.20 -13.52
CA MET A 380 9.83 1.15 -12.73
C MET A 380 8.93 0.15 -11.96
N CYS A 381 7.61 0.19 -12.17
CA CYS A 381 6.67 -0.70 -11.48
C CYS A 381 6.67 -2.12 -12.05
N PRO A 382 6.67 -3.18 -11.20
CA PRO A 382 6.51 -4.56 -11.66
C PRO A 382 5.12 -4.84 -12.26
N ILE A 383 4.09 -4.03 -11.94
CA ILE A 383 2.76 -4.15 -12.54
C ILE A 383 2.30 -2.81 -13.13
N ARG A 384 1.67 -2.86 -14.30
CA ARG A 384 0.90 -1.76 -14.89
C ARG A 384 -0.52 -2.21 -15.16
N VAL A 385 -1.49 -1.41 -14.76
CA VAL A 385 -2.89 -1.53 -15.20
C VAL A 385 -3.13 -0.51 -16.30
N HIS A 386 -3.68 -0.94 -17.43
CA HIS A 386 -4.13 -0.06 -18.50
C HIS A 386 -5.65 -0.08 -18.59
N TRP A 387 -6.27 1.11 -18.54
CA TRP A 387 -7.72 1.31 -18.69
C TRP A 387 -7.98 2.08 -19.98
N HIS A 388 -8.59 1.41 -20.95
CA HIS A 388 -8.89 1.95 -22.27
C HIS A 388 -10.40 2.04 -22.49
N ILE A 389 -10.93 3.24 -22.68
CA ILE A 389 -12.33 3.43 -23.10
C ILE A 389 -12.41 3.08 -24.59
N LYS A 390 -12.90 1.88 -24.90
CA LYS A 390 -12.80 1.26 -26.25
C LYS A 390 -13.88 1.75 -27.21
N LEU A 391 -15.15 1.76 -26.79
CA LEU A 391 -16.28 2.13 -27.65
C LEU A 391 -17.46 2.70 -26.84
N ASN A 392 -18.23 3.57 -27.48
CA ASN A 392 -19.37 4.28 -26.91
C ASN A 392 -20.61 4.08 -27.79
N TYR A 393 -21.55 3.24 -27.37
CA TYR A 393 -22.81 2.95 -28.06
C TYR A 393 -23.94 3.89 -27.59
N LYS A 394 -25.16 3.73 -28.12
CA LYS A 394 -26.32 4.53 -27.66
C LYS A 394 -26.63 4.30 -26.17
N GLU A 395 -26.78 3.04 -25.75
CA GLU A 395 -27.19 2.67 -24.38
C GLU A 395 -26.06 2.09 -23.50
N TYR A 396 -24.93 1.72 -24.11
CA TYR A 396 -23.82 1.04 -23.44
C TYR A 396 -22.50 1.71 -23.75
N TRP A 397 -21.50 1.50 -22.90
CA TRP A 397 -20.11 1.84 -23.18
C TRP A 397 -19.20 0.67 -22.79
N ARG A 398 -18.07 0.54 -23.49
CA ARG A 398 -17.17 -0.61 -23.39
C ARG A 398 -15.78 -0.15 -23.00
N VAL A 399 -15.28 -0.69 -21.89
CA VAL A 399 -13.90 -0.53 -21.43
C VAL A 399 -13.13 -1.78 -21.76
N LYS A 400 -11.84 -1.65 -22.08
CA LYS A 400 -10.86 -2.72 -22.07
C LYS A 400 -9.89 -2.48 -20.92
N VAL A 401 -9.71 -3.50 -20.08
CA VAL A 401 -8.73 -3.50 -18.99
C VAL A 401 -7.59 -4.44 -19.39
N THR A 402 -6.35 -4.07 -19.11
CA THR A 402 -5.16 -4.88 -19.41
C THR A 402 -4.14 -4.74 -18.29
N VAL A 403 -3.85 -5.84 -17.59
CA VAL A 403 -2.78 -5.88 -16.57
C VAL A 403 -1.53 -6.42 -17.23
N THR A 404 -0.43 -5.67 -17.18
CA THR A 404 0.90 -6.07 -17.69
C THR A 404 1.85 -6.33 -16.53
N ASN A 405 2.56 -7.45 -16.57
CA ASN A 405 3.65 -7.77 -15.66
C ASN A 405 5.00 -7.40 -16.31
N PHE A 406 5.77 -6.61 -15.58
CA PHE A 406 7.13 -6.16 -15.92
C PHE A 406 8.19 -6.81 -15.05
N ASN A 407 7.83 -7.73 -14.15
CA ASN A 407 8.77 -8.48 -13.31
C ASN A 407 9.23 -9.77 -14.01
N TYR A 408 10.54 -9.94 -14.19
CA TYR A 408 11.13 -11.15 -14.78
C TYR A 408 11.27 -12.31 -13.79
N LYS A 409 11.15 -12.07 -12.46
CA LYS A 409 11.35 -13.08 -11.40
C LYS A 409 10.07 -13.50 -10.68
N MET A 410 8.92 -12.93 -11.01
CA MET A 410 7.66 -13.20 -10.31
C MET A 410 6.50 -13.39 -11.28
N ASN A 411 5.81 -14.51 -11.09
CA ASN A 411 4.48 -14.78 -11.63
C ASN A 411 3.44 -14.48 -10.53
N TYR A 412 2.23 -14.08 -10.92
CA TYR A 412 1.13 -13.80 -9.98
C TYR A 412 -0.02 -14.79 -10.20
N SER A 413 -0.07 -15.83 -9.37
CA SER A 413 -1.19 -16.78 -9.24
C SER A 413 -2.32 -16.20 -8.39
N ASP A 414 -3.57 -16.56 -8.67
CA ASP A 414 -4.77 -16.05 -7.96
C ASP A 414 -4.83 -14.51 -7.93
N TRP A 415 -4.21 -13.85 -8.93
CA TRP A 415 -4.13 -12.39 -8.99
C TRP A 415 -5.52 -11.76 -9.00
N ASN A 416 -5.63 -10.57 -8.43
CA ASN A 416 -6.88 -9.81 -8.42
C ASN A 416 -6.67 -8.32 -8.67
N LEU A 417 -7.76 -7.67 -9.06
CA LEU A 417 -7.82 -6.27 -9.42
C LEU A 417 -9.10 -5.68 -8.84
N VAL A 418 -8.98 -4.80 -7.84
CA VAL A 418 -10.12 -4.04 -7.29
C VAL A 418 -10.15 -2.67 -7.93
N ILE A 419 -11.31 -2.25 -8.44
CA ILE A 419 -11.48 -1.00 -9.18
C ILE A 419 -12.65 -0.23 -8.58
N GLN A 420 -12.42 1.04 -8.23
CA GLN A 420 -13.44 1.95 -7.73
C GLN A 420 -13.86 2.92 -8.85
N HIS A 421 -15.13 2.86 -9.27
CA HIS A 421 -15.73 3.70 -10.31
C HIS A 421 -17.27 3.71 -10.15
N PRO A 422 -17.95 4.88 -10.12
CA PRO A 422 -19.36 5.00 -9.71
C PRO A 422 -20.36 4.22 -10.58
N ASN A 423 -20.01 3.89 -11.82
CA ASN A 423 -20.91 3.14 -12.71
C ASN A 423 -20.80 1.60 -12.59
N PHE A 424 -20.14 1.04 -11.57
CA PHE A 424 -20.10 -0.43 -11.38
C PHE A 424 -21.47 -1.03 -11.03
N ASP A 425 -22.36 -0.26 -10.41
CA ASP A 425 -23.80 -0.54 -10.28
C ASP A 425 -24.48 -0.91 -11.60
N ASN A 426 -23.95 -0.44 -12.74
CA ASN A 426 -24.49 -0.65 -14.09
C ASN A 426 -23.67 -1.64 -14.95
N LEU A 427 -22.79 -2.46 -14.36
CA LEU A 427 -22.04 -3.49 -15.09
C LEU A 427 -23.01 -4.53 -15.67
N THR A 428 -23.05 -4.66 -17.00
CA THR A 428 -24.00 -5.53 -17.71
C THR A 428 -23.36 -6.84 -18.18
N GLN A 429 -22.13 -6.80 -18.67
CA GLN A 429 -21.38 -7.98 -19.08
C GLN A 429 -19.89 -7.82 -18.75
N LEU A 430 -19.27 -8.92 -18.34
CA LEU A 430 -17.83 -9.06 -18.17
C LEU A 430 -17.32 -10.14 -19.13
N PHE A 431 -16.19 -9.88 -19.77
CA PHE A 431 -15.50 -10.85 -20.63
C PHE A 431 -14.19 -11.31 -19.98
N SER A 432 -13.91 -12.60 -20.03
CA SER A 432 -12.63 -13.25 -19.67
C SER A 432 -12.16 -13.20 -18.20
N PHE A 433 -12.80 -12.47 -17.28
CA PHE A 433 -12.51 -12.50 -15.83
C PHE A 433 -13.75 -12.94 -15.03
N ASN A 434 -13.53 -13.29 -13.76
CA ASN A 434 -14.57 -13.39 -12.73
C ASN A 434 -14.87 -12.00 -12.12
N TYR A 435 -16.02 -11.86 -11.45
CA TYR A 435 -16.46 -10.61 -10.80
C TYR A 435 -17.15 -10.86 -9.45
N GLN A 436 -16.90 -9.93 -8.53
CA GLN A 436 -17.70 -9.75 -7.31
C GLN A 436 -17.72 -8.27 -6.92
N SER A 437 -18.89 -7.75 -6.51
CA SER A 437 -18.99 -6.41 -5.92
C SER A 437 -18.46 -6.42 -4.48
N ILE A 438 -17.68 -5.41 -4.09
CA ILE A 438 -17.21 -5.21 -2.71
C ILE A 438 -17.92 -3.99 -2.15
N THR A 439 -18.87 -4.22 -1.24
CA THR A 439 -19.84 -3.23 -0.78
C THR A 439 -19.70 -2.98 0.73
N PRO A 440 -18.57 -2.41 1.22
CA PRO A 440 -18.19 -2.43 2.64
C PRO A 440 -19.16 -1.67 3.54
N TYR A 441 -19.94 -0.74 2.98
CA TYR A 441 -20.96 0.06 3.68
C TYR A 441 -22.39 -0.27 3.22
N GLY A 442 -22.58 -1.25 2.32
CA GLY A 442 -23.89 -1.78 1.87
C GLY A 442 -24.78 -0.85 1.05
N THR A 443 -24.50 0.45 1.00
CA THR A 443 -25.32 1.48 0.32
C THR A 443 -24.74 1.98 -1.01
N ILE A 444 -23.50 1.58 -1.34
CA ILE A 444 -22.73 2.02 -2.51
C ILE A 444 -22.06 0.79 -3.12
N ASN A 445 -22.22 0.57 -4.42
CA ASN A 445 -21.67 -0.58 -5.16
C ASN A 445 -20.60 -0.15 -6.20
N ASP A 446 -19.96 0.99 -5.94
CA ASP A 446 -18.94 1.63 -6.79
C ASP A 446 -17.64 0.82 -6.95
N THR A 447 -17.48 -0.27 -6.21
CA THR A 447 -16.22 -1.00 -6.09
C THR A 447 -16.38 -2.45 -6.54
N ALA A 448 -15.69 -2.81 -7.62
CA ALA A 448 -15.69 -4.14 -8.19
C ALA A 448 -14.36 -4.85 -7.99
N MET A 449 -14.40 -6.13 -7.65
CA MET A 449 -13.26 -7.04 -7.68
C MET A 449 -13.32 -7.93 -8.92
N LEU A 450 -12.21 -8.00 -9.64
CA LEU A 450 -12.00 -8.84 -10.81
C LEU A 450 -10.82 -9.78 -10.58
N TRP A 451 -10.89 -11.01 -11.06
CA TRP A 451 -9.78 -11.97 -11.00
C TRP A 451 -9.83 -12.98 -12.15
N GLY A 452 -8.73 -13.70 -12.37
CA GLY A 452 -8.62 -14.69 -13.43
C GLY A 452 -9.58 -15.88 -13.27
N ILE A 453 -9.90 -16.53 -14.39
CA ILE A 453 -10.64 -17.79 -14.48
C ILE A 453 -9.64 -18.93 -14.36
N LYS A 454 -9.93 -19.89 -13.46
CA LYS A 454 -9.06 -21.05 -13.19
C LYS A 454 -8.78 -21.85 -14.46
N PHE A 455 -7.52 -22.20 -14.69
CA PHE A 455 -7.00 -22.88 -15.90
C PHE A 455 -7.12 -22.08 -17.22
N TYR A 456 -7.23 -20.75 -17.16
CA TYR A 456 -7.31 -19.89 -18.36
C TYR A 456 -6.44 -18.64 -18.26
N ASN A 457 -6.66 -17.84 -17.21
CA ASN A 457 -5.90 -16.61 -16.96
C ASN A 457 -5.80 -16.26 -15.46
N ASP A 458 -5.97 -17.26 -14.59
CA ASP A 458 -5.66 -17.26 -13.16
C ASP A 458 -4.17 -17.07 -12.83
N PHE A 459 -3.30 -17.20 -13.82
CA PHE A 459 -1.85 -17.08 -13.68
C PHE A 459 -1.30 -15.99 -14.61
N LEU A 460 -0.92 -14.84 -14.03
CA LEU A 460 -0.24 -13.77 -14.76
C LEU A 460 1.26 -14.06 -14.79
N MET A 461 1.75 -14.49 -15.97
CA MET A 461 3.16 -14.79 -16.22
C MET A 461 4.07 -13.59 -15.98
N GLN A 462 5.34 -13.86 -15.72
CA GLN A 462 6.48 -12.94 -15.75
C GLN A 462 6.61 -12.18 -17.08
N ALA A 463 7.39 -11.10 -17.07
CA ALA A 463 7.56 -10.21 -18.21
C ALA A 463 8.00 -10.95 -19.50
N GLY A 464 7.34 -10.61 -20.61
CA GLY A 464 7.47 -11.24 -21.92
C GLY A 464 6.14 -11.22 -22.69
N PRO A 465 6.03 -11.89 -23.86
CA PRO A 465 4.84 -11.85 -24.71
C PRO A 465 3.55 -12.27 -23.99
N ASN A 466 3.65 -13.28 -23.11
CA ASN A 466 2.52 -13.80 -22.32
C ASN A 466 2.36 -13.10 -20.96
N GLY A 467 3.18 -12.08 -20.65
CA GLY A 467 3.18 -11.35 -19.39
C GLY A 467 2.05 -10.34 -19.24
N ASN A 468 0.86 -10.62 -19.79
CA ASN A 468 -0.30 -9.75 -19.67
C ASN A 468 -1.63 -10.51 -19.70
N VAL A 469 -2.63 -9.99 -19.00
CA VAL A 469 -4.01 -10.50 -19.01
C VAL A 469 -4.99 -9.37 -19.37
N GLN A 470 -6.02 -9.70 -20.14
CA GLN A 470 -6.93 -8.71 -20.75
C GLN A 470 -8.39 -9.11 -20.57
N SER A 471 -9.24 -8.10 -20.37
CA SER A 471 -10.69 -8.23 -20.19
C SER A 471 -11.42 -7.04 -20.80
N GLU A 472 -12.70 -7.21 -21.13
CA GLU A 472 -13.57 -6.10 -21.51
C GLU A 472 -14.77 -6.04 -20.56
N LEU A 473 -15.15 -4.81 -20.19
CA LEU A 473 -16.29 -4.49 -19.35
C LEU A 473 -17.34 -3.82 -20.25
N LEU A 474 -18.57 -4.31 -20.24
CA LEU A 474 -19.71 -3.65 -20.87
C LEU A 474 -20.62 -3.09 -19.79
N PHE A 475 -20.70 -1.77 -19.74
CA PHE A 475 -21.52 -1.02 -18.80
C PHE A 475 -22.75 -0.47 -19.51
N ARG A 476 -23.90 -0.51 -18.84
CA ARG A 476 -25.06 0.31 -19.23
C ARG A 476 -24.78 1.77 -18.87
N LYS A 477 -25.36 2.68 -19.65
CA LYS A 477 -25.44 4.10 -19.31
C LYS A 477 -26.69 4.37 -18.50
N ASP A 478 -26.51 4.91 -17.29
CA ASP A 478 -27.54 5.72 -16.68
C ASP A 478 -27.53 7.13 -17.29
N LYS A 479 -28.71 7.69 -17.57
CA LYS A 479 -28.86 9.04 -18.13
C LYS A 479 -28.61 10.16 -17.12
N SER A 480 -28.64 9.87 -15.81
CA SER A 480 -28.46 10.89 -14.77
C SER A 480 -26.99 11.11 -14.37
N THR A 481 -26.14 10.09 -14.54
CA THR A 481 -24.73 10.10 -14.11
C THR A 481 -23.69 9.98 -15.24
N PHE A 482 -24.03 9.39 -16.39
CA PHE A 482 -23.04 9.12 -17.43
C PHE A 482 -22.55 10.39 -18.14
N THR A 483 -21.25 10.67 -18.05
CA THR A 483 -20.58 11.74 -18.80
C THR A 483 -19.13 11.36 -19.16
N PHE A 484 -18.54 12.04 -20.13
CA PHE A 484 -17.08 12.01 -20.38
C PHE A 484 -16.37 13.28 -19.87
N GLU A 485 -17.11 14.24 -19.33
CA GLU A 485 -16.53 15.44 -18.73
C GLU A 485 -15.65 15.11 -17.53
N LYS A 486 -14.60 15.91 -17.32
CA LYS A 486 -13.74 15.92 -16.12
C LYS A 486 -13.19 14.52 -15.75
N GLY A 487 -13.05 13.63 -16.74
CA GLY A 487 -12.49 12.30 -16.57
C GLY A 487 -13.41 11.28 -15.88
N TRP A 488 -14.73 11.50 -15.79
CA TRP A 488 -15.68 10.62 -15.08
C TRP A 488 -15.58 9.14 -15.46
N ALA A 489 -15.31 8.82 -16.74
CA ALA A 489 -15.24 7.45 -17.27
C ALA A 489 -13.92 6.71 -16.97
N PHE A 490 -13.08 7.26 -16.10
CA PHE A 490 -11.84 6.67 -15.60
C PHE A 490 -11.97 6.37 -14.10
N PRO A 491 -11.39 5.26 -13.60
CA PRO A 491 -11.57 4.85 -12.21
C PRO A 491 -10.92 5.83 -11.24
N THR A 492 -11.53 5.98 -10.07
CA THR A 492 -11.02 6.83 -8.97
C THR A 492 -9.84 6.17 -8.27
N ARG A 493 -9.85 4.84 -8.15
CA ARG A 493 -8.77 4.02 -7.58
C ARG A 493 -8.70 2.66 -8.24
N ILE A 494 -7.49 2.10 -8.26
CA ILE A 494 -7.22 0.71 -8.65
C ILE A 494 -6.29 0.09 -7.60
N TYR A 495 -6.56 -1.14 -7.19
CA TYR A 495 -5.69 -1.95 -6.35
C TYR A 495 -5.35 -3.27 -7.05
N PHE A 496 -4.09 -3.68 -7.07
CA PHE A 496 -3.66 -4.98 -7.62
C PHE A 496 -3.16 -5.88 -6.49
N ASN A 497 -3.73 -7.09 -6.35
CA ASN A 497 -3.57 -7.97 -5.18
C ASN A 497 -3.81 -7.26 -3.83
N GLY A 498 -4.54 -6.14 -3.88
CA GLY A 498 -4.84 -5.24 -2.78
C GLY A 498 -3.84 -4.10 -2.54
N ASP A 499 -2.72 -4.00 -3.25
CA ASP A 499 -1.85 -2.82 -3.17
C ASP A 499 -2.40 -1.68 -4.02
N ASN A 500 -2.43 -0.46 -3.47
CA ASN A 500 -3.00 0.70 -4.15
C ASN A 500 -2.07 1.19 -5.28
N CYS A 501 -2.56 1.22 -6.52
CA CYS A 501 -1.78 1.62 -7.67
C CYS A 501 -1.68 3.14 -7.81
N VAL A 502 -0.54 3.62 -8.32
CA VAL A 502 -0.34 5.05 -8.63
C VAL A 502 -1.18 5.44 -9.84
N MET A 503 -2.20 6.25 -9.62
CA MET A 503 -3.00 6.88 -10.68
C MET A 503 -2.24 8.05 -11.31
N PRO A 504 -2.43 8.34 -12.62
CA PRO A 504 -2.10 9.66 -13.18
C PRO A 504 -2.87 10.78 -12.45
N PRO A 505 -2.40 12.04 -12.52
CA PRO A 505 -3.14 13.16 -11.95
C PRO A 505 -4.38 13.49 -12.82
N PRO A 506 -5.51 13.96 -12.25
CA PRO A 506 -6.79 14.08 -12.98
C PRO A 506 -6.81 15.11 -14.13
N ASP A 507 -5.91 16.09 -14.10
CA ASP A 507 -5.70 17.08 -15.17
C ASP A 507 -5.09 16.45 -16.44
N ALA A 508 -4.32 15.37 -16.28
CA ALA A 508 -3.74 14.61 -17.39
C ALA A 508 -4.72 13.59 -18.00
N TYR A 509 -5.92 13.38 -17.43
CA TYR A 509 -6.85 12.34 -17.93
C TYR A 509 -7.33 12.66 -19.36
N PRO A 510 -7.54 11.65 -20.25
CA PRO A 510 -7.97 11.90 -21.62
C PRO A 510 -9.31 12.65 -21.68
N TRP A 511 -9.27 13.94 -22.01
CA TRP A 511 -10.45 14.77 -22.22
C TRP A 511 -11.00 14.59 -23.63
N LEU A 512 -12.31 14.80 -23.80
CA LEU A 512 -12.92 14.95 -25.12
C LEU A 512 -12.27 16.15 -25.82
N PRO A 513 -11.78 16.04 -27.07
CA PRO A 513 -11.21 17.17 -27.78
C PRO A 513 -12.24 18.31 -27.82
N ASN A 514 -11.78 19.54 -27.55
CA ASN A 514 -12.64 20.73 -27.49
C ASN A 514 -13.16 21.07 -28.89
N ALA A 515 -14.23 20.36 -29.29
CA ALA A 515 -15.05 20.65 -30.46
C ALA A 515 -15.94 21.88 -30.23
N GLY A 516 -15.34 22.94 -29.69
CA GLY A 516 -15.84 24.28 -29.92
C GLY A 516 -15.83 24.49 -31.43
N SER A 517 -17.02 24.58 -32.02
CA SER A 517 -17.17 24.82 -33.44
C SER A 517 -16.39 26.07 -33.82
N ARG A 518 -15.25 25.90 -34.51
CA ARG A 518 -14.72 26.98 -35.34
C ARG A 518 -15.79 27.27 -36.38
N GLN A 519 -16.62 28.28 -36.10
CA GLN A 519 -17.30 28.99 -37.15
C GLN A 519 -16.21 29.66 -37.97
N GLU A 520 -15.76 28.95 -39.00
CA GLU A 520 -15.05 29.53 -40.13
C GLU A 520 -16.00 30.60 -40.72
N VAL A 521 -15.90 31.83 -40.20
CA VAL A 521 -16.76 32.93 -40.62
C VAL A 521 -16.44 33.18 -42.08
N SER A 522 -17.36 32.76 -42.96
CA SER A 522 -17.12 32.76 -44.40
C SER A 522 -16.65 34.15 -44.83
N PRO A 523 -15.50 34.28 -45.51
CA PRO A 523 -15.01 35.58 -45.95
C PRO A 523 -16.01 36.25 -46.91
N LEU A 524 -16.82 35.44 -47.61
CA LEU A 524 -17.93 35.93 -48.43
C LEU A 524 -19.06 36.53 -47.57
N ALA A 525 -19.37 35.98 -46.40
CA ALA A 525 -20.34 36.57 -45.47
C ALA A 525 -19.82 37.90 -44.89
N MET A 526 -18.53 37.98 -44.55
CA MET A 526 -17.89 39.24 -44.12
C MET A 526 -17.94 40.30 -45.22
N MET A 527 -17.56 39.94 -46.46
CA MET A 527 -17.65 40.82 -47.64
C MET A 527 -19.08 41.33 -47.88
N MET A 528 -20.09 40.47 -47.74
CA MET A 528 -21.50 40.87 -47.90
C MET A 528 -21.94 41.85 -46.80
N VAL A 529 -21.54 41.65 -45.54
CA VAL A 529 -21.83 42.60 -44.46
C VAL A 529 -21.12 43.95 -44.69
N SER A 530 -19.88 43.94 -45.16
CA SER A 530 -19.15 45.18 -45.53
C SER A 530 -19.81 45.92 -46.70
N LEU A 531 -20.25 45.21 -47.74
CA LEU A 531 -20.99 45.80 -48.86
C LEU A 531 -22.32 46.41 -48.42
N ILE A 532 -23.08 45.71 -47.57
CA ILE A 532 -24.34 46.21 -47.01
C ILE A 532 -24.09 47.47 -46.16
N ALA A 533 -23.03 47.49 -45.34
CA ALA A 533 -22.66 48.65 -44.53
C ALA A 533 -22.26 49.86 -45.39
N LEU A 534 -21.56 49.65 -46.51
CA LEU A 534 -21.22 50.72 -47.47
C LEU A 534 -22.45 51.29 -48.16
N VAL A 535 -23.38 50.44 -48.61
CA VAL A 535 -24.65 50.90 -49.22
C VAL A 535 -25.48 51.70 -48.20
N PHE A 536 -25.55 51.28 -46.94
CA PHE A 536 -26.21 52.07 -45.89
C PHE A 536 -25.47 53.38 -45.54
N HIS A 537 -24.21 53.55 -45.94
CA HIS A 537 -23.46 54.79 -45.73
C HIS A 537 -23.59 55.78 -46.90
N GLU A 538 -23.88 55.33 -48.12
CA GLU A 538 -24.21 56.21 -49.26
C GLU A 538 -25.69 56.66 -49.28
N TYR A 539 -26.56 56.01 -48.50
CA TYR A 539 -27.99 56.32 -48.38
C TYR A 539 -28.37 57.07 -47.07
N ALA A 540 -27.40 57.67 -46.38
CA ALA A 540 -27.56 58.39 -45.11
C ALA A 540 -26.94 59.80 -45.14
#